data_AF-A0A1B6L5A8-F1
#
_entry.id   AF-A0A1B6L5A8-F1
#
_cell.length_a   1.000
_cell.length_b   1.000
_cell.length_c   1.000
_cell.angle_alpha   90.00
_cell.angle_beta   90.00
_cell.angle_gamma   90.00
#
_symmetry.space_group_name_H-M   'P 1'
#
loop_
_entity.id
_entity.type
_entity.pdbx_description
1 polymer ?
#
loop_
_entity_poly.entity_id
_entity_poly.type
_entity_poly.pdbx_seq_one_letter_code
_entity_poly.pdbx_strand_id
1 'polypeptide(L)'
;MIDDSSNFDLKSAKASIQKAILDCTIRGLNHTTKWLSELNFALKDIEIDPAERVHTDPAVFGNEYDTYFLSKSYFDVREYDRCTHHTEKSTTPVCRFLHLYAKYLSLEKKKVEDMTDDWPDPKVNSRLQSLCVDMRADYLEWKLDCYTLYLYGVVLKRRDLHNEAIQVLVEAIHKEPLHWGAWVELATLIPDRTKLKTLLLPDHWIKQFFLAHTYLEQQLNDEALEIYGQLQNQGFGHSNYVLAQTAIAYHNKRDVVKAIATFTKLREQDPLRLDNLDTFSNLLYVREMKVELAYLAHHASDIDKYRVETCCIIGNYYSLRTEHQKAVLYFQRALRLNPQYLS
;
A
#
# COMPACT_ATOMS: atom_id res chain seq x y z
N MET A 1 -28.51 6.33 -4.64
CA MET A 1 -28.77 5.24 -5.60
C MET A 1 -27.45 4.53 -5.78
N ILE A 2 -27.24 3.51 -4.95
CA ILE A 2 -26.15 2.55 -5.12
C ILE A 2 -26.66 1.71 -6.29
N ASP A 3 -26.03 1.88 -7.46
CA ASP A 3 -26.36 1.07 -8.62
C ASP A 3 -26.21 -0.40 -8.26
N ASP A 4 -27.11 -1.20 -8.81
CA ASP A 4 -27.25 -2.63 -8.61
C ASP A 4 -25.90 -3.33 -8.44
N SER A 5 -25.84 -4.20 -7.43
CA SER A 5 -24.75 -5.12 -7.14
C SER A 5 -24.04 -5.57 -8.42
N SER A 6 -22.88 -4.98 -8.72
CA SER A 6 -21.99 -5.50 -9.73
C SER A 6 -21.49 -6.84 -9.22
N ASN A 7 -22.28 -7.90 -9.45
CA ASN A 7 -21.95 -9.25 -9.07
C ASN A 7 -20.86 -9.69 -10.06
N PHE A 8 -19.61 -9.39 -9.74
CA PHE A 8 -18.49 -9.73 -10.60
C PHE A 8 -18.12 -11.20 -10.41
N ASP A 9 -17.85 -11.89 -11.52
CA ASP A 9 -17.49 -13.30 -11.47
C ASP A 9 -16.17 -13.49 -10.73
N LEU A 10 -16.23 -14.17 -9.58
CA LEU A 10 -15.09 -14.40 -8.72
C LEU A 10 -13.98 -15.22 -9.40
N LYS A 11 -14.32 -16.05 -10.40
CA LYS A 11 -13.32 -16.77 -11.19
C LYS A 11 -12.52 -15.81 -12.06
N SER A 12 -13.20 -14.98 -12.85
CA SER A 12 -12.56 -13.94 -13.66
C SER A 12 -11.74 -12.95 -12.82
N ALA A 13 -12.24 -12.58 -11.63
CA ALA A 13 -11.55 -11.69 -10.70
C ALA A 13 -10.27 -12.34 -10.19
N LYS A 14 -10.32 -13.60 -9.75
CA LYS A 14 -9.16 -14.34 -9.26
C LYS A 14 -8.10 -14.54 -10.35
N ALA A 15 -8.49 -14.85 -11.58
CA ALA A 15 -7.57 -14.97 -12.71
C ALA A 15 -6.87 -13.63 -13.03
N SER A 16 -7.63 -12.53 -13.04
CA SER A 16 -7.09 -11.19 -13.26
C SER A 16 -6.15 -10.75 -12.12
N ILE A 17 -6.49 -11.08 -10.87
CA ILE A 17 -5.62 -10.84 -9.71
C ILE A 17 -4.29 -11.60 -9.86
N GLN A 18 -4.31 -12.87 -10.29
CA GLN A 18 -3.07 -13.64 -10.50
C GLN A 18 -2.16 -13.02 -11.55
N LYS A 19 -2.73 -12.50 -12.65
CA LYS A 19 -1.97 -11.73 -13.64
C LYS A 19 -1.34 -10.48 -13.03
N ALA A 20 -2.14 -9.68 -12.31
CA ALA A 20 -1.67 -8.44 -11.69
C ALA A 20 -0.58 -8.69 -10.63
N ILE A 21 -0.66 -9.81 -9.88
CA ILE A 21 0.41 -10.25 -8.96
C ILE A 21 1.72 -10.42 -9.71
N LEU A 22 1.72 -11.13 -10.84
CA LEU A 22 2.93 -11.34 -11.64
C LEU A 22 3.48 -10.03 -12.20
N ASP A 23 2.62 -9.19 -12.78
CA ASP A 23 3.03 -7.91 -13.37
C ASP A 23 3.61 -6.94 -12.33
N CYS A 24 3.07 -6.94 -11.10
CA CYS A 24 3.60 -6.17 -9.98
C CYS A 24 4.90 -6.78 -9.43
N THR A 25 5.01 -8.12 -9.39
CA THR A 25 6.18 -8.83 -8.87
C THR A 25 7.42 -8.56 -9.72
N ILE A 26 7.30 -8.63 -11.06
CA ILE A 26 8.43 -8.34 -11.96
C ILE A 26 8.89 -6.88 -11.87
N ARG A 27 7.99 -5.99 -11.42
CA ARG A 27 8.29 -4.57 -11.22
C ARG A 27 8.77 -4.23 -9.81
N GLY A 28 8.80 -5.18 -8.88
CA GLY A 28 9.24 -4.96 -7.50
C GLY A 28 8.26 -4.14 -6.65
N LEU A 29 6.99 -4.08 -7.04
CA LEU A 29 5.92 -3.38 -6.33
C LEU A 29 5.40 -4.23 -5.16
N ASN A 30 6.23 -4.35 -4.11
CA ASN A 30 6.04 -5.32 -3.02
C ASN A 30 4.73 -5.14 -2.25
N HIS A 31 4.33 -3.91 -1.92
CA HIS A 31 3.12 -3.66 -1.13
C HIS A 31 1.84 -3.99 -1.90
N THR A 32 1.76 -3.59 -3.18
CA THR A 32 0.65 -3.96 -4.07
C THR A 32 0.59 -5.46 -4.27
N THR A 33 1.75 -6.10 -4.48
CA THR A 33 1.85 -7.56 -4.66
C THR A 33 1.36 -8.30 -3.41
N LYS A 34 1.78 -7.88 -2.21
CA LYS A 34 1.28 -8.41 -0.93
C LYS A 34 -0.24 -8.28 -0.85
N TRP A 35 -0.78 -7.10 -1.09
CA TRP A 35 -2.21 -6.83 -1.00
C TRP A 35 -3.03 -7.69 -1.97
N LEU A 36 -2.61 -7.77 -3.24
CA LEU A 36 -3.24 -8.63 -4.24
C LEU A 36 -3.14 -10.12 -3.87
N SER A 37 -2.02 -10.54 -3.28
CA SER A 37 -1.82 -11.93 -2.85
C SER A 37 -2.72 -12.29 -1.66
N GLU A 38 -2.87 -11.41 -0.68
CA GLU A 38 -3.83 -11.57 0.42
C GLU A 38 -5.26 -11.67 -0.12
N LEU A 39 -5.61 -10.82 -1.11
CA LEU A 39 -6.92 -10.83 -1.75
C LEU A 39 -7.16 -12.11 -2.56
N ASN A 40 -6.16 -12.59 -3.31
CA ASN A 40 -6.22 -13.87 -4.03
C ASN A 40 -6.36 -15.07 -3.07
N PHE A 41 -5.69 -15.02 -1.91
CA PHE A 41 -5.80 -16.07 -0.89
C PHE A 41 -7.16 -16.07 -0.20
N ALA A 42 -7.80 -14.90 -0.03
CA ALA A 42 -9.19 -14.83 0.43
C ALA A 42 -10.16 -15.59 -0.49
N LEU A 43 -9.81 -15.73 -1.77
CA LEU A 43 -10.55 -16.48 -2.79
C LEU A 43 -10.03 -17.92 -2.99
N LYS A 44 -9.28 -18.49 -2.02
CA LYS A 44 -8.62 -19.80 -2.18
C LYS A 44 -9.56 -20.94 -2.61
N ASP A 45 -10.81 -20.92 -2.14
CA ASP A 45 -11.80 -21.98 -2.38
C ASP A 45 -12.37 -21.96 -3.83
N ILE A 46 -12.08 -20.91 -4.60
CA ILE A 46 -12.48 -20.80 -6.00
C ILE A 46 -11.42 -21.47 -6.88
N GLU A 47 -11.80 -22.58 -7.52
CA GLU A 47 -10.94 -23.25 -8.48
C GLU A 47 -10.88 -22.48 -9.81
N ILE A 48 -9.65 -22.25 -10.29
CA ILE A 48 -9.35 -21.74 -11.63
C ILE A 48 -8.72 -22.89 -12.42
N ASP A 49 -9.08 -22.99 -13.70
CA ASP A 49 -8.47 -23.96 -14.60
C ASP A 49 -6.93 -23.76 -14.62
N PRO A 50 -6.12 -24.81 -14.39
CA PRO A 50 -4.68 -24.73 -14.53
C PRO A 50 -4.21 -24.11 -15.86
N ALA A 51 -4.97 -24.24 -16.95
CA ALA A 51 -4.67 -23.64 -18.25
C ALA A 51 -4.86 -22.11 -18.27
N GLU A 52 -5.69 -21.56 -17.37
CA GLU A 52 -5.92 -20.11 -17.21
C GLU A 52 -4.93 -19.48 -16.23
N ARG A 53 -4.07 -20.28 -15.58
CA ARG A 53 -3.01 -19.74 -14.72
C ARG A 53 -2.01 -18.99 -15.59
N VAL A 54 -1.97 -17.68 -15.41
CA VAL A 54 -1.07 -16.81 -16.15
C VAL A 54 0.37 -17.13 -15.75
N HIS A 55 1.23 -17.31 -16.76
CA HIS A 55 2.67 -17.39 -16.60
C HIS A 55 3.30 -16.11 -17.13
N THR A 56 4.39 -15.66 -16.50
CA THR A 56 5.17 -14.54 -17.03
C THR A 56 5.81 -14.98 -18.35
N ASP A 57 5.38 -14.40 -19.46
CA ASP A 57 5.98 -14.65 -20.76
C ASP A 57 7.39 -14.05 -20.81
N PRO A 58 8.45 -14.84 -21.08
CA PRO A 58 9.81 -14.31 -21.26
C PRO A 58 9.90 -13.20 -22.32
N ALA A 59 8.96 -13.16 -23.29
CA ALA A 59 8.88 -12.11 -24.30
C ALA A 59 8.68 -10.70 -23.70
N VAL A 60 8.16 -10.60 -22.46
CA VAL A 60 8.01 -9.33 -21.74
C VAL A 60 9.35 -8.63 -21.55
N PHE A 61 10.45 -9.39 -21.44
CA PHE A 61 11.80 -8.85 -21.27
C PHE A 61 12.54 -8.65 -22.60
N GLY A 62 12.04 -9.24 -23.70
CA GLY A 62 12.66 -9.16 -25.03
C GLY A 62 14.16 -9.47 -25.01
N ASN A 63 14.95 -8.62 -25.67
CA ASN A 63 16.42 -8.73 -25.70
C ASN A 63 17.10 -8.26 -24.40
N GLU A 64 16.34 -7.74 -23.43
CA GLU A 64 16.85 -7.20 -22.17
C GLU A 64 16.72 -8.17 -21.01
N TYR A 65 16.50 -9.47 -21.29
CA TYR A 65 16.34 -10.54 -20.31
C TYR A 65 17.49 -10.57 -19.29
N ASP A 66 18.75 -10.66 -19.76
CA ASP A 66 19.91 -10.74 -18.87
C ASP A 66 20.10 -9.48 -18.02
N THR A 67 19.92 -8.31 -18.66
CA THR A 67 19.98 -7.01 -17.99
C THR A 67 18.92 -6.90 -16.91
N TYR A 68 17.69 -7.37 -17.18
CA TYR A 68 16.59 -7.37 -16.22
C TYR A 68 16.92 -8.22 -15.01
N PHE A 69 17.30 -9.49 -15.17
CA PHE A 69 17.53 -10.38 -14.02
C PHE A 69 18.69 -9.90 -13.14
N LEU A 70 19.76 -9.39 -13.76
CA LEU A 70 20.86 -8.78 -13.02
C LEU A 70 20.39 -7.55 -12.23
N SER A 71 19.69 -6.63 -12.89
CA SER A 71 19.23 -5.39 -12.25
C SER A 71 18.18 -5.65 -11.17
N LYS A 72 17.27 -6.60 -11.41
CA LYS A 72 16.26 -7.05 -10.45
C LYS A 72 16.91 -7.69 -9.23
N SER A 73 17.98 -8.46 -9.40
CA SER A 73 18.73 -9.00 -8.27
C SER A 73 19.31 -7.90 -7.39
N TYR A 74 19.92 -6.84 -7.99
CA TYR A 74 20.39 -5.66 -7.25
C TYR A 74 19.26 -4.90 -6.57
N PHE A 75 18.11 -4.79 -7.24
CA PHE A 75 16.92 -4.16 -6.68
C PHE A 75 16.44 -4.89 -5.41
N ASP A 76 16.42 -6.23 -5.43
CA ASP A 76 15.92 -7.06 -4.33
C ASP A 76 16.83 -7.00 -3.09
N VAL A 77 18.14 -6.85 -3.28
CA VAL A 77 19.09 -6.57 -2.18
C VAL A 77 19.17 -5.08 -1.79
N ARG A 78 18.28 -4.23 -2.33
CA ARG A 78 18.20 -2.78 -2.05
C ARG A 78 19.43 -1.97 -2.49
N GLU A 79 20.17 -2.46 -3.49
CA GLU A 79 21.27 -1.76 -4.14
C GLU A 79 20.76 -0.94 -5.34
N TYR A 80 19.91 0.04 -5.06
CA TYR A 80 19.18 0.78 -6.10
C TYR A 80 20.08 1.51 -7.10
N ASP A 81 21.20 2.08 -6.67
CA ASP A 81 22.12 2.79 -7.57
C ASP A 81 22.86 1.84 -8.55
N ARG A 82 23.04 0.57 -8.20
CA ARG A 82 23.59 -0.44 -9.13
C ARG A 82 22.53 -0.84 -10.15
N CYS A 83 21.30 -1.02 -9.70
CA CYS A 83 20.16 -1.28 -10.57
C CYS A 83 19.99 -0.15 -11.62
N THR A 84 20.08 1.12 -11.21
CA THR A 84 19.93 2.25 -12.15
C THR A 84 21.06 2.30 -13.18
N HIS A 85 22.30 2.00 -12.78
CA HIS A 85 23.45 1.99 -13.69
C HIS A 85 23.28 0.95 -14.82
N HIS A 86 22.83 -0.26 -14.50
CA HIS A 86 22.67 -1.31 -15.50
C HIS A 86 21.43 -1.15 -16.39
N THR A 87 20.43 -0.37 -15.95
CA THR A 87 19.17 -0.15 -16.69
C THR A 87 19.11 1.18 -17.45
N GLU A 88 20.20 1.96 -17.48
CA GLU A 88 20.23 3.30 -18.08
C GLU A 88 19.87 3.30 -19.58
N LYS A 89 20.29 2.26 -20.30
CA LYS A 89 20.05 2.10 -21.75
C LYS A 89 18.84 1.24 -22.07
N SER A 90 18.08 0.81 -21.06
CA SER A 90 16.95 -0.09 -21.24
C SER A 90 15.75 0.62 -21.86
N THR A 91 15.10 -0.07 -22.78
CA THR A 91 14.00 0.40 -23.61
C THR A 91 12.69 -0.34 -23.35
N THR A 92 12.76 -1.57 -22.82
CA THR A 92 11.54 -2.34 -22.51
C THR A 92 10.76 -1.67 -21.39
N PRO A 93 9.41 -1.70 -21.41
CA PRO A 93 8.58 -1.04 -20.40
C PRO A 93 8.93 -1.49 -18.97
N VAL A 94 9.18 -2.78 -18.77
CA VAL A 94 9.53 -3.34 -17.44
C VAL A 94 10.89 -2.85 -16.96
N CYS A 95 11.92 -2.89 -17.80
CA CYS A 95 13.25 -2.41 -17.40
C CYS A 95 13.28 -0.89 -17.23
N ARG A 96 12.55 -0.14 -18.08
CA ARG A 96 12.42 1.31 -17.96
C ARG A 96 11.70 1.70 -16.67
N PHE A 97 10.63 0.99 -16.31
CA PHE A 97 9.98 1.14 -15.01
C PHE A 97 10.96 0.85 -13.87
N LEU A 98 11.67 -0.28 -13.92
CA LEU A 98 12.61 -0.68 -12.88
C LEU A 98 13.74 0.35 -12.71
N HIS A 99 14.24 0.92 -13.81
CA HIS A 99 15.21 2.02 -13.79
C HIS A 99 14.70 3.23 -13.01
N LEU A 100 13.53 3.75 -13.42
CA LEU A 100 12.95 4.95 -12.82
C LEU A 100 12.56 4.70 -11.36
N TYR A 101 12.04 3.52 -11.05
CA TYR A 101 11.64 3.14 -9.70
C TYR A 101 12.85 2.97 -8.78
N ALA A 102 13.93 2.33 -9.24
CA ALA A 102 15.17 2.26 -8.49
C ALA A 102 15.78 3.66 -8.25
N LYS A 103 15.75 4.54 -9.26
CA LYS A 103 16.21 5.94 -9.11
C LYS A 103 15.36 6.68 -8.06
N TYR A 104 14.04 6.50 -8.07
CA TYR A 104 13.15 7.06 -7.05
C TYR A 104 13.47 6.53 -5.65
N LEU A 105 13.57 5.21 -5.47
CA LEU A 105 13.84 4.60 -4.17
C LEU A 105 15.24 4.94 -3.63
N SER A 106 16.25 5.12 -4.49
CA SER A 106 17.57 5.56 -4.04
C SER A 106 17.54 7.00 -3.52
N LEU A 107 16.71 7.87 -4.10
CA LEU A 107 16.48 9.22 -3.60
C LEU A 107 15.72 9.23 -2.27
N GLU A 108 14.67 8.41 -2.13
CA GLU A 108 13.93 8.29 -0.87
C GLU A 108 14.81 7.74 0.25
N LYS A 109 15.64 6.73 -0.04
CA LYS A 109 16.61 6.17 0.92
C LYS A 109 17.58 7.25 1.42
N LYS A 110 18.21 7.98 0.50
CA LYS A 110 19.14 9.07 0.84
C LYS A 110 18.46 10.19 1.62
N LYS A 111 17.20 10.50 1.30
CA LYS A 111 16.41 11.49 2.05
C LYS A 111 16.20 11.08 3.51
N VAL A 112 15.91 9.80 3.76
CA VAL A 112 15.72 9.29 5.13
C VAL A 112 17.04 9.28 5.89
N GLU A 113 18.15 8.90 5.24
CA GLU A 113 19.50 8.95 5.81
C GLU A 113 19.88 10.41 6.19
N ASP A 114 19.64 11.37 5.28
CA ASP A 114 19.88 12.80 5.52
C ASP A 114 19.04 13.37 6.69
N MET A 115 17.84 12.83 6.95
CA MET A 115 17.01 13.25 8.10
C MET A 115 17.61 12.82 9.44
N THR A 116 18.43 11.77 9.44
CA THR A 116 19.11 11.27 10.64
C THR A 116 20.50 11.85 10.84
N ASP A 117 21.07 12.46 9.80
CA ASP A 117 22.40 13.04 9.82
C ASP A 117 22.39 14.53 10.23
N ASP A 118 23.45 14.97 10.90
CA ASP A 118 23.58 16.35 11.38
C ASP A 118 23.77 17.37 10.22
N TRP A 119 24.15 16.90 9.02
CA TRP A 119 24.48 17.72 7.84
C TRP A 119 23.75 17.21 6.57
N PRO A 120 22.49 17.59 6.35
CA PRO A 120 21.69 17.10 5.23
C PRO A 120 22.20 17.59 3.87
N ASP A 121 22.17 16.75 2.82
CA ASP A 121 22.54 17.14 1.45
C ASP A 121 21.40 17.98 0.81
N PRO A 122 21.58 19.30 0.59
CA PRO A 122 20.53 20.13 -0.01
C PRO A 122 20.21 19.72 -1.46
N LYS A 123 21.03 18.87 -2.09
CA LYS A 123 20.85 18.45 -3.48
C LYS A 123 19.80 17.35 -3.65
N VAL A 124 19.33 16.67 -2.61
CA VAL A 124 18.32 15.59 -2.76
C VAL A 124 17.05 16.11 -3.43
N ASN A 125 16.56 17.28 -3.03
CA ASN A 125 15.38 17.90 -3.64
C ASN A 125 15.60 18.31 -5.11
N SER A 126 16.84 18.70 -5.46
CA SER A 126 17.20 19.01 -6.85
C SER A 126 17.23 17.76 -7.74
N ARG A 127 17.63 16.60 -7.19
CA ARG A 127 17.63 15.33 -7.90
C ARG A 127 16.21 14.82 -8.15
N LEU A 128 15.30 14.96 -7.18
CA LEU A 128 13.88 14.65 -7.39
C LEU A 128 13.26 15.54 -8.49
N GLN A 129 13.65 16.81 -8.54
CA GLN A 129 13.24 17.72 -9.61
C GLN A 129 13.75 17.25 -10.98
N SER A 130 15.01 16.82 -11.08
CA SER A 130 15.55 16.28 -12.34
C SER A 130 14.77 15.04 -12.80
N LEU A 131 14.45 14.12 -11.89
CA LEU A 131 13.64 12.94 -12.19
C LEU A 131 12.24 13.32 -12.70
N CYS A 132 11.60 14.32 -12.08
CA CYS A 132 10.29 14.79 -12.51
C CYS A 132 10.34 15.39 -13.93
N VAL A 133 11.41 16.10 -14.30
CA VAL A 133 11.59 16.66 -15.64
C VAL A 133 11.80 15.53 -16.67
N ASP A 134 12.65 14.56 -16.36
CA ASP A 134 12.89 13.39 -17.21
C ASP A 134 11.56 12.64 -17.50
N MET A 135 10.78 12.37 -16.45
CA MET A 135 9.49 11.67 -16.59
C MET A 135 8.42 12.50 -17.32
N ARG A 136 8.44 13.83 -17.16
CA ARG A 136 7.54 14.72 -17.90
C ARG A 136 7.84 14.71 -19.40
N ALA A 137 9.11 14.65 -19.80
CA ALA A 137 9.49 14.51 -21.20
C ALA A 137 8.97 13.18 -21.78
N ASP A 138 9.19 12.07 -21.07
CA ASP A 138 8.69 10.75 -21.47
C ASP A 138 7.14 10.70 -21.53
N TYR A 139 6.45 11.43 -20.65
CA TYR A 139 5.00 11.54 -20.64
C TYR A 139 4.46 12.23 -21.91
N LEU A 140 5.07 13.35 -22.31
CA LEU A 140 4.67 14.10 -23.51
C LEU A 140 4.93 13.31 -24.81
N GLU A 141 5.90 12.40 -24.79
CA GLU A 141 6.23 11.52 -25.91
C GLU A 141 5.41 10.21 -25.93
N TRP A 142 4.43 10.05 -25.02
CA TRP A 142 3.59 8.85 -24.91
C TRP A 142 4.37 7.55 -24.68
N LYS A 143 5.54 7.64 -24.05
CA LYS A 143 6.44 6.49 -23.79
C LYS A 143 6.12 5.76 -22.49
N LEU A 144 5.30 6.33 -21.61
CA LEU A 144 5.02 5.79 -20.28
C LEU A 144 3.94 4.70 -20.31
N ASP A 145 4.28 3.54 -19.73
CA ASP A 145 3.34 2.46 -19.43
C ASP A 145 2.49 2.78 -18.19
N CYS A 146 1.48 1.96 -17.90
CA CYS A 146 0.59 2.19 -16.75
C CYS A 146 1.33 2.28 -15.41
N TYR A 147 2.38 1.48 -15.22
CA TYR A 147 3.18 1.47 -13.99
C TYR A 147 4.10 2.69 -13.89
N THR A 148 4.71 3.14 -15.00
CA THR A 148 5.50 4.38 -14.99
C THR A 148 4.62 5.61 -14.84
N LEU A 149 3.37 5.61 -15.35
CA LEU A 149 2.40 6.64 -15.05
C LEU A 149 2.07 6.68 -13.55
N TYR A 150 1.87 5.53 -12.91
CA TYR A 150 1.73 5.47 -11.46
C TYR A 150 2.93 6.12 -10.74
N LEU A 151 4.15 5.74 -11.10
CA LEU A 151 5.36 6.30 -10.51
C LEU A 151 5.45 7.82 -10.76
N TYR A 152 5.05 8.28 -11.95
CA TYR A 152 5.04 9.71 -12.27
C TYR A 152 4.04 10.46 -11.37
N GLY A 153 2.85 9.89 -11.16
CA GLY A 153 1.86 10.41 -10.21
C GLY A 153 2.40 10.51 -8.78
N VAL A 154 3.15 9.50 -8.31
CA VAL A 154 3.83 9.52 -7.00
C VAL A 154 4.87 10.64 -6.94
N VAL A 155 5.71 10.79 -7.96
CA VAL A 155 6.72 11.87 -8.03
C VAL A 155 6.05 13.26 -8.05
N LEU A 156 4.98 13.44 -8.81
CA LEU A 156 4.21 14.69 -8.84
C LEU A 156 3.58 15.01 -7.48
N LYS A 157 3.01 14.01 -6.80
CA LYS A 157 2.51 14.15 -5.42
C LYS A 157 3.61 14.60 -4.46
N ARG A 158 4.80 13.99 -4.53
CA ARG A 158 5.95 14.39 -3.71
C ARG A 158 6.49 15.80 -4.03
N ARG A 159 6.07 16.38 -5.16
CA ARG A 159 6.37 17.76 -5.58
C ARG A 159 5.24 18.74 -5.30
N ASP A 160 4.21 18.31 -4.55
CA ASP A 160 3.00 19.07 -4.23
C ASP A 160 2.16 19.48 -5.46
N LEU A 161 2.38 18.82 -6.61
CA LEU A 161 1.63 19.05 -7.86
C LEU A 161 0.36 18.18 -7.90
N HIS A 162 -0.54 18.38 -6.92
CA HIS A 162 -1.66 17.47 -6.66
C HIS A 162 -2.64 17.33 -7.82
N ASN A 163 -2.95 18.41 -8.54
CA ASN A 163 -3.95 18.34 -9.62
C ASN A 163 -3.42 17.56 -10.84
N GLU A 164 -2.15 17.75 -11.20
CA GLU A 164 -1.50 16.97 -12.27
C GLU A 164 -1.35 15.51 -11.84
N ALA A 165 -0.97 15.26 -10.58
CA ALA A 165 -0.85 13.91 -10.03
C ALA A 165 -2.18 13.14 -10.14
N ILE A 166 -3.31 13.78 -9.82
CA ILE A 166 -4.64 13.16 -9.94
C ILE A 166 -4.94 12.76 -11.39
N GLN A 167 -4.67 13.64 -12.36
CA GLN A 167 -4.93 13.35 -13.78
C GLN A 167 -4.12 12.13 -14.26
N VAL A 168 -2.81 12.12 -13.94
CA VAL A 168 -1.90 11.03 -14.32
C VAL A 168 -2.28 9.72 -13.63
N LEU A 169 -2.63 9.76 -12.34
CA LEU A 169 -3.04 8.55 -11.60
C LEU A 169 -4.35 7.98 -12.13
N VAL A 170 -5.31 8.84 -12.49
CA VAL A 170 -6.56 8.41 -13.13
C VAL A 170 -6.27 7.77 -14.49
N GLU A 171 -5.34 8.32 -15.28
CA GLU A 171 -4.90 7.70 -16.54
C GLU A 171 -4.27 6.32 -16.31
N ALA A 172 -3.38 6.19 -15.31
CA ALA A 172 -2.77 4.91 -14.94
C ALA A 172 -3.82 3.86 -14.55
N ILE A 173 -4.82 4.26 -13.76
CA ILE A 173 -5.92 3.42 -13.30
C ILE A 173 -6.80 2.94 -14.45
N HIS A 174 -7.06 3.76 -15.47
CA HIS A 174 -7.81 3.33 -16.65
C HIS A 174 -7.04 2.29 -17.47
N LYS A 175 -5.71 2.39 -17.52
CA LYS A 175 -4.88 1.44 -18.26
C LYS A 175 -4.72 0.11 -17.50
N GLU A 176 -4.54 0.15 -16.18
CA GLU A 176 -4.40 -1.05 -15.34
C GLU A 176 -5.14 -0.88 -14.00
N PRO A 177 -6.44 -1.28 -13.93
CA PRO A 177 -7.26 -1.11 -12.74
C PRO A 177 -6.79 -1.94 -11.53
N LEU A 178 -6.06 -3.04 -11.72
CA LEU A 178 -5.68 -3.91 -10.61
C LEU A 178 -4.43 -3.44 -9.85
N HIS A 179 -3.78 -2.38 -10.32
CA HIS A 179 -2.67 -1.79 -9.60
C HIS A 179 -3.16 -0.98 -8.38
N TRP A 180 -3.32 -1.65 -7.23
CA TRP A 180 -3.82 -1.06 -5.98
C TRP A 180 -3.03 0.18 -5.51
N GLY A 181 -1.73 0.24 -5.80
CA GLY A 181 -0.89 1.39 -5.42
C GLY A 181 -1.41 2.72 -5.98
N ALA A 182 -1.88 2.74 -7.22
CA ALA A 182 -2.42 3.96 -7.84
C ALA A 182 -3.71 4.45 -7.15
N TRP A 183 -4.57 3.52 -6.72
CA TRP A 183 -5.80 3.84 -6.01
C TRP A 183 -5.54 4.40 -4.62
N VAL A 184 -4.60 3.82 -3.87
CA VAL A 184 -4.21 4.31 -2.54
C VAL A 184 -3.62 5.70 -2.64
N GLU A 185 -2.70 5.94 -3.58
CA GLU A 185 -2.13 7.27 -3.77
C GLU A 185 -3.18 8.29 -4.20
N LEU A 186 -4.12 7.90 -5.07
CA LEU A 186 -5.24 8.75 -5.46
C LEU A 186 -6.15 9.09 -4.26
N ALA A 187 -6.44 8.14 -3.38
CA ALA A 187 -7.29 8.37 -2.21
C ALA A 187 -6.74 9.48 -1.31
N THR A 188 -5.42 9.53 -1.11
CA THR A 188 -4.76 10.58 -0.31
C THR A 188 -4.85 11.99 -0.92
N LEU A 189 -5.13 12.10 -2.23
CA LEU A 189 -5.20 13.37 -2.97
C LEU A 189 -6.64 13.90 -3.10
N ILE A 190 -7.64 13.16 -2.64
CA ILE A 190 -9.06 13.51 -2.73
C ILE A 190 -9.55 13.97 -1.36
N PRO A 191 -9.65 15.30 -1.14
CA PRO A 191 -10.03 15.82 0.18
C PRO A 191 -11.53 15.67 0.46
N ASP A 192 -12.36 15.63 -0.58
CA ASP A 192 -13.80 15.80 -0.49
C ASP A 192 -14.59 14.95 -1.49
N ARG A 193 -15.82 14.61 -1.10
CA ARG A 193 -16.76 13.80 -1.89
C ARG A 193 -17.16 14.47 -3.22
N THR A 194 -17.17 15.79 -3.26
CA THR A 194 -17.40 16.59 -4.47
C THR A 194 -16.34 16.30 -5.51
N LYS A 195 -15.06 16.37 -5.15
CA LYS A 195 -13.96 16.02 -6.05
C LYS A 195 -14.03 14.56 -6.48
N LEU A 196 -14.32 13.64 -5.56
CA LEU A 196 -14.51 12.22 -5.91
C LEU A 196 -15.57 12.02 -7.01
N LYS A 197 -16.70 12.73 -6.95
CA LYS A 197 -17.77 12.66 -7.96
C LYS A 197 -17.38 13.26 -9.32
N THR A 198 -16.43 14.20 -9.35
CA THR A 198 -15.93 14.78 -10.61
C THR A 198 -14.98 13.85 -11.35
N LEU A 199 -14.38 12.88 -10.65
CA LEU A 199 -13.45 11.95 -11.26
C LEU A 199 -14.20 10.91 -12.09
N LEU A 200 -13.80 10.80 -13.36
CA LEU A 200 -14.16 9.68 -14.21
C LEU A 200 -13.24 8.53 -13.82
N LEU A 201 -13.79 7.47 -13.23
CA LEU A 201 -13.05 6.29 -12.79
C LEU A 201 -13.58 5.07 -13.56
N PRO A 202 -12.70 4.13 -13.96
CA PRO A 202 -13.10 2.96 -14.74
C PRO A 202 -14.16 2.15 -13.99
N ASP A 203 -15.10 1.59 -14.75
CA ASP A 203 -16.10 0.68 -14.20
C ASP A 203 -15.47 -0.70 -14.01
N HIS A 204 -14.94 -0.93 -12.81
CA HIS A 204 -14.25 -2.15 -12.44
C HIS A 204 -14.53 -2.46 -10.98
N TRP A 205 -14.65 -3.74 -10.62
CA TRP A 205 -15.03 -4.17 -9.26
C TRP A 205 -14.07 -3.64 -8.17
N ILE A 206 -12.80 -3.47 -8.50
CA ILE A 206 -11.78 -2.88 -7.61
C ILE A 206 -12.14 -1.46 -7.12
N LYS A 207 -12.96 -0.74 -7.89
CA LYS A 207 -13.45 0.59 -7.54
C LYS A 207 -14.21 0.56 -6.22
N GLN A 208 -14.89 -0.54 -5.89
CA GLN A 208 -15.57 -0.69 -4.60
C GLN A 208 -14.58 -0.66 -3.42
N PHE A 209 -13.44 -1.33 -3.54
CA PHE A 209 -12.37 -1.28 -2.52
C PHE A 209 -11.82 0.14 -2.37
N PHE A 210 -11.62 0.84 -3.49
CA PHE A 210 -11.18 2.23 -3.48
C PHE A 210 -12.21 3.17 -2.83
N LEU A 211 -13.49 3.04 -3.15
CA LEU A 211 -14.55 3.86 -2.55
C LEU A 211 -14.65 3.62 -1.05
N ALA A 212 -14.62 2.37 -0.60
CA ALA A 212 -14.65 2.03 0.82
C ALA A 212 -13.44 2.60 1.58
N HIS A 213 -12.24 2.48 0.99
CA HIS A 213 -11.01 3.04 1.55
C HIS A 213 -11.07 4.57 1.62
N THR A 214 -11.48 5.24 0.54
CA THR A 214 -11.59 6.71 0.49
C THR A 214 -12.64 7.24 1.46
N TYR A 215 -13.78 6.57 1.59
CA TYR A 215 -14.81 6.96 2.56
C TYR A 215 -14.34 6.80 4.00
N LEU A 216 -13.53 5.78 4.29
CA LEU A 216 -12.94 5.62 5.61
C LEU A 216 -12.00 6.78 5.97
N GLU A 217 -11.13 7.19 5.04
CA GLU A 217 -10.24 8.36 5.21
C GLU A 217 -11.04 9.67 5.38
N GLN A 218 -12.15 9.81 4.65
CA GLN A 218 -13.05 10.97 4.74
C GLN A 218 -14.00 10.92 5.95
N GLN A 219 -13.83 9.98 6.88
CA GLN A 219 -14.67 9.79 8.08
C GLN A 219 -16.14 9.44 7.79
N LEU A 220 -16.45 9.02 6.56
CA LEU A 220 -17.75 8.49 6.12
C LEU A 220 -17.85 7.00 6.46
N ASN A 221 -17.79 6.71 7.76
CA ASN A 221 -17.62 5.35 8.27
C ASN A 221 -18.83 4.43 8.02
N ASP A 222 -20.05 4.98 7.95
CA ASP A 222 -21.26 4.20 7.68
C ASP A 222 -21.30 3.68 6.24
N GLU A 223 -21.02 4.56 5.28
CA GLU A 223 -20.93 4.20 3.88
C GLU A 223 -19.77 3.22 3.61
N ALA A 224 -18.64 3.41 4.28
CA ALA A 224 -17.52 2.47 4.18
C ALA A 224 -17.88 1.07 4.73
N LEU A 225 -18.56 1.00 5.88
CA LEU A 225 -19.02 -0.27 6.47
C LEU A 225 -20.05 -0.99 5.59
N GLU A 226 -20.94 -0.26 4.94
CA GLU A 226 -21.90 -0.83 4.00
C GLU A 226 -21.17 -1.51 2.84
N ILE A 227 -20.20 -0.84 2.21
CA ILE A 227 -19.43 -1.40 1.10
C ILE A 227 -18.58 -2.59 1.57
N TYR A 228 -17.90 -2.51 2.72
CA TYR A 228 -17.14 -3.64 3.24
C TYR A 228 -18.02 -4.84 3.58
N GLY A 229 -19.23 -4.62 4.12
CA GLY A 229 -20.21 -5.68 4.34
C GLY A 229 -20.67 -6.34 3.03
N GLN A 230 -20.89 -5.54 1.97
CA GLN A 230 -21.19 -6.07 0.64
C GLN A 230 -20.04 -6.91 0.08
N LEU A 231 -18.79 -6.43 0.17
CA LEU A 231 -17.60 -7.16 -0.27
C LEU A 231 -17.42 -8.48 0.47
N GLN A 232 -17.69 -8.51 1.78
CA GLN A 232 -17.66 -9.75 2.58
C GLN A 232 -18.70 -10.76 2.07
N ASN A 233 -19.93 -10.31 1.81
CA ASN A 233 -21.02 -11.15 1.30
C ASN A 233 -20.77 -11.65 -0.13
N GLN A 234 -20.01 -10.90 -0.94
CA GLN A 234 -19.67 -11.24 -2.32
C GLN A 234 -18.52 -12.25 -2.44
N GLY A 235 -17.89 -12.69 -1.34
CA GLY A 235 -16.85 -13.72 -1.36
C GLY A 235 -15.55 -13.33 -0.68
N PHE A 236 -15.37 -12.06 -0.31
CA PHE A 236 -14.17 -11.59 0.41
C PHE A 236 -14.31 -11.66 1.94
N GLY A 237 -15.19 -12.52 2.46
CA GLY A 237 -15.43 -12.68 3.90
C GLY A 237 -14.21 -13.13 4.72
N HIS A 238 -13.25 -13.81 4.07
CA HIS A 238 -11.98 -14.25 4.68
C HIS A 238 -10.81 -13.30 4.39
N SER A 239 -11.06 -12.13 3.80
CA SER A 239 -10.01 -11.14 3.53
C SER A 239 -9.60 -10.42 4.81
N ASN A 240 -8.37 -10.65 5.25
CA ASN A 240 -7.77 -9.96 6.39
C ASN A 240 -7.77 -8.43 6.21
N TYR A 241 -7.55 -7.96 4.98
CA TYR A 241 -7.64 -6.54 4.65
C TYR A 241 -9.04 -5.98 4.94
N VAL A 242 -10.09 -6.63 4.43
CA VAL A 242 -11.47 -6.16 4.63
C VAL A 242 -11.86 -6.18 6.11
N LEU A 243 -11.42 -7.19 6.85
CA LEU A 243 -11.65 -7.27 8.30
C LEU A 243 -10.89 -6.18 9.07
N ALA A 244 -9.64 -5.91 8.72
CA ALA A 244 -8.86 -4.82 9.32
C ALA A 244 -9.52 -3.46 9.08
N GLN A 245 -9.93 -3.17 7.84
CA GLN A 245 -10.60 -1.91 7.51
C GLN A 245 -11.96 -1.78 8.19
N THR A 246 -12.73 -2.87 8.29
CA THR A 246 -13.98 -2.91 9.06
C THR A 246 -13.75 -2.60 10.54
N ALA A 247 -12.68 -3.15 11.13
CA ALA A 247 -12.33 -2.88 12.52
C ALA A 247 -11.92 -1.41 12.76
N ILE A 248 -11.18 -0.81 11.82
CA ILE A 248 -10.82 0.61 11.84
C ILE A 248 -12.07 1.49 11.71
N ALA A 249 -13.02 1.13 10.84
CA ALA A 249 -14.28 1.86 10.71
C ALA A 249 -15.10 1.85 12.02
N TYR A 250 -15.17 0.71 12.71
CA TYR A 250 -15.79 0.63 14.04
C TYR A 250 -15.03 1.45 15.08
N HIS A 251 -13.69 1.47 15.04
CA HIS A 251 -12.88 2.32 15.90
C HIS A 251 -13.19 3.81 15.69
N ASN A 252 -13.22 4.28 14.44
CA ASN A 252 -13.54 5.67 14.09
C ASN A 252 -14.96 6.07 14.54
N LYS A 253 -15.92 5.13 14.44
CA LYS A 253 -17.28 5.28 14.98
C LYS A 253 -17.37 5.24 16.51
N ARG A 254 -16.26 4.98 17.21
CA ARG A 254 -16.19 4.76 18.67
C ARG A 254 -17.04 3.56 19.14
N ASP A 255 -17.36 2.62 18.26
CA ASP A 255 -17.96 1.33 18.61
C ASP A 255 -16.85 0.37 19.05
N VAL A 256 -16.34 0.63 20.25
CA VAL A 256 -15.17 -0.07 20.80
C VAL A 256 -15.42 -1.57 20.95
N VAL A 257 -16.64 -1.98 21.28
CA VAL A 257 -16.98 -3.40 21.50
C VAL A 257 -16.88 -4.17 20.19
N LYS A 258 -17.49 -3.66 19.10
CA LYS A 258 -17.38 -4.32 17.78
C LYS A 258 -15.96 -4.26 17.25
N ALA A 259 -15.27 -3.12 17.40
CA ALA A 259 -13.90 -2.97 16.94
C ALA A 259 -12.97 -4.02 17.58
N ILE A 260 -13.05 -4.20 18.91
CA ILE A 260 -12.26 -5.22 19.63
C ILE A 260 -12.63 -6.63 19.15
N ALA A 261 -13.92 -6.95 19.02
CA ALA A 261 -14.35 -8.26 18.54
C ALA A 261 -13.81 -8.58 17.12
N THR A 262 -13.86 -7.60 16.21
CA THR A 262 -13.34 -7.76 14.84
C THR A 262 -11.82 -7.89 14.83
N PHE A 263 -11.08 -7.09 15.62
CA PHE A 263 -9.62 -7.23 15.73
C PHE A 263 -9.20 -8.58 16.36
N THR A 264 -9.95 -9.08 17.35
CA THR A 264 -9.69 -10.41 17.91
C THR A 264 -9.86 -11.50 16.85
N LYS A 265 -10.95 -11.45 16.07
CA LYS A 265 -11.16 -12.36 14.94
C LYS A 265 -10.03 -12.27 13.90
N LEU A 266 -9.59 -11.06 13.57
CA LEU A 266 -8.47 -10.84 12.64
C LEU A 266 -7.18 -11.50 13.15
N ARG A 267 -6.88 -11.39 14.44
CA ARG A 267 -5.71 -12.02 15.06
C ARG A 267 -5.79 -13.54 15.13
N GLU A 268 -6.99 -14.09 15.29
CA GLU A 268 -7.19 -15.55 15.22
C GLU A 268 -6.96 -16.09 13.81
N GLN A 269 -7.32 -15.32 12.78
CA GLN A 269 -7.12 -15.69 11.38
C GLN A 269 -5.68 -15.49 10.90
N ASP A 270 -5.00 -14.46 11.39
CA ASP A 270 -3.61 -14.14 11.02
C ASP A 270 -2.80 -13.70 12.25
N PRO A 271 -2.29 -14.67 13.03
CA PRO A 271 -1.62 -14.40 14.30
C PRO A 271 -0.36 -13.55 14.18
N LEU A 272 0.33 -13.61 13.04
CA LEU A 272 1.63 -12.95 12.82
C LEU A 272 1.51 -11.57 12.17
N ARG A 273 0.30 -11.12 11.83
CA ARG A 273 0.06 -9.79 11.27
C ARG A 273 0.25 -8.71 12.33
N LEU A 274 1.17 -7.78 12.09
CA LEU A 274 1.37 -6.59 12.92
C LEU A 274 0.69 -5.33 12.37
N ASP A 275 0.32 -5.32 11.09
CA ASP A 275 -0.36 -4.21 10.42
C ASP A 275 -1.66 -3.84 11.18
N ASN A 276 -1.87 -2.54 11.45
CA ASN A 276 -3.05 -1.97 12.12
C ASN A 276 -3.23 -2.36 13.60
N LEU A 277 -2.29 -3.11 14.21
CA LEU A 277 -2.38 -3.50 15.62
C LEU A 277 -2.07 -2.35 16.60
N ASP A 278 -1.47 -1.27 16.12
CA ASP A 278 -1.35 -0.01 16.86
C ASP A 278 -2.73 0.56 17.22
N THR A 279 -3.67 0.56 16.27
CA THR A 279 -5.07 0.95 16.47
C THR A 279 -5.76 0.02 17.47
N PHE A 280 -5.51 -1.29 17.36
CA PHE A 280 -6.01 -2.25 18.33
C PHE A 280 -5.46 -1.99 19.74
N SER A 281 -4.17 -1.65 19.87
CA SER A 281 -3.57 -1.30 21.17
C SER A 281 -4.16 -0.02 21.76
N ASN A 282 -4.51 0.96 20.93
CA ASN A 282 -5.23 2.17 21.38
C ASN A 282 -6.61 1.81 21.94
N LEU A 283 -7.35 0.91 21.30
CA LEU A 283 -8.65 0.42 21.80
C LEU A 283 -8.51 -0.26 23.17
N LEU A 284 -7.53 -1.17 23.32
CA LEU A 284 -7.27 -1.86 24.58
C LEU A 284 -6.83 -0.89 25.68
N TYR A 285 -6.01 0.10 25.33
CA TYR A 285 -5.58 1.17 26.23
C TYR A 285 -6.77 1.99 26.76
N VAL A 286 -7.65 2.45 25.87
CA VAL A 286 -8.85 3.23 26.23
C VAL A 286 -9.82 2.42 27.09
N ARG A 287 -9.86 1.09 26.92
CA ARG A 287 -10.68 0.17 27.74
C ARG A 287 -9.97 -0.32 29.01
N GLU A 288 -8.75 0.14 29.26
CA GLU A 288 -7.90 -0.27 30.39
C GLU A 288 -7.72 -1.81 30.50
N MET A 289 -7.71 -2.50 29.37
CA MET A 289 -7.55 -3.96 29.27
C MET A 289 -6.08 -4.36 29.45
N LYS A 290 -5.61 -4.30 30.70
CA LYS A 290 -4.19 -4.47 31.07
C LYS A 290 -3.61 -5.82 30.66
N VAL A 291 -4.36 -6.90 30.81
CA VAL A 291 -3.88 -8.27 30.56
C VAL A 291 -3.71 -8.49 29.07
N GLU A 292 -4.71 -8.09 28.28
CA GLU A 292 -4.75 -8.24 26.83
C GLU A 292 -3.71 -7.34 26.17
N LEU A 293 -3.53 -6.10 26.65
CA LEU A 293 -2.49 -5.21 26.15
C LEU A 293 -1.08 -5.71 26.49
N ALA A 294 -0.88 -6.32 27.67
CA ALA A 294 0.39 -6.96 28.02
C ALA A 294 0.70 -8.14 27.09
N TYR A 295 -0.29 -9.02 26.88
CA TYR A 295 -0.15 -10.14 25.95
C TYR A 295 0.18 -9.65 24.54
N LEU A 296 -0.54 -8.64 24.05
CA LEU A 296 -0.31 -8.05 22.74
C LEU A 296 1.13 -7.48 22.61
N ALA A 297 1.61 -6.77 23.63
CA ALA A 297 2.95 -6.17 23.61
C ALA A 297 4.07 -7.23 23.60
N HIS A 298 3.97 -8.28 24.41
CA HIS A 298 4.93 -9.37 24.40
C HIS A 298 4.91 -10.12 23.05
N HIS A 299 3.71 -10.49 22.58
CA HIS A 299 3.55 -11.19 21.31
C HIS A 299 4.06 -10.38 20.11
N ALA A 300 3.78 -9.07 20.05
CA ALA A 300 4.28 -8.21 18.98
C ALA A 300 5.81 -8.07 19.01
N SER A 301 6.40 -8.00 20.21
CA SER A 301 7.85 -7.98 20.38
C SER A 301 8.53 -9.29 19.95
N ASP A 302 7.85 -10.43 20.12
CA ASP A 302 8.38 -11.74 19.71
C ASP A 302 8.33 -11.92 18.19
N ILE A 303 7.36 -11.29 17.50
CA ILE A 303 7.27 -11.31 16.03
C ILE A 303 8.32 -10.38 15.40
N ASP A 304 8.26 -9.08 15.71
CA ASP A 304 9.19 -8.09 15.17
C ASP A 304 9.28 -6.87 16.10
N LYS A 305 10.43 -6.75 16.75
CA LYS A 305 10.74 -5.68 17.70
C LYS A 305 10.97 -4.32 17.04
N TYR A 306 11.42 -4.28 15.79
CA TYR A 306 11.89 -3.06 15.11
C TYR A 306 10.85 -2.50 14.15
N ARG A 307 9.58 -2.74 14.45
CA ARG A 307 8.44 -2.24 13.70
C ARG A 307 7.78 -1.06 14.41
N VAL A 308 7.19 -0.14 13.64
CA VAL A 308 6.54 1.06 14.18
C VAL A 308 5.32 0.67 15.01
N GLU A 309 4.50 -0.24 14.49
CA GLU A 309 3.32 -0.78 15.17
C GLU A 309 3.71 -1.42 16.51
N THR A 310 4.75 -2.26 16.54
CA THR A 310 5.27 -2.87 17.78
C THR A 310 5.73 -1.82 18.78
N CYS A 311 6.46 -0.80 18.34
CA CYS A 311 6.89 0.29 19.21
C CYS A 311 5.70 1.06 19.80
N CYS A 312 4.66 1.34 19.01
CA CYS A 312 3.43 1.98 19.48
C CYS A 312 2.68 1.11 20.50
N ILE A 313 2.55 -0.20 20.25
CA ILE A 313 1.91 -1.16 21.16
C ILE A 313 2.65 -1.19 22.51
N ILE A 314 3.99 -1.28 22.49
CA ILE A 314 4.81 -1.30 23.71
C ILE A 314 4.74 0.05 24.43
N GLY A 315 4.70 1.16 23.69
CA GLY A 315 4.48 2.50 24.23
C GLY A 315 3.16 2.60 25.01
N ASN A 316 2.07 2.13 24.42
CA ASN A 316 0.75 2.07 25.06
C ASN A 316 0.75 1.15 26.30
N TYR A 317 1.41 0.01 26.24
CA TYR A 317 1.57 -0.90 27.38
C TYR A 317 2.28 -0.23 28.57
N TYR A 318 3.42 0.43 28.34
CA TYR A 318 4.12 1.15 29.42
C TYR A 318 3.33 2.36 29.92
N SER A 319 2.59 3.04 29.04
CA SER A 319 1.70 4.14 29.43
C SER A 319 0.62 3.67 30.41
N LEU A 320 -0.02 2.52 30.12
CA LEU A 320 -1.05 1.94 30.99
C LEU A 320 -0.50 1.46 32.35
N ARG A 321 0.80 1.17 32.41
CA ARG A 321 1.54 0.85 33.64
C ARG A 321 2.07 2.08 34.38
N THR A 322 1.73 3.29 33.94
CA THR A 322 2.23 4.58 34.46
C THR A 322 3.76 4.76 34.37
N GLU A 323 4.44 3.97 33.54
CA GLU A 323 5.88 4.06 33.26
C GLU A 323 6.15 5.02 32.07
N HIS A 324 5.70 6.28 32.19
CA HIS A 324 5.67 7.24 31.08
C HIS A 324 7.03 7.49 30.41
N GLN A 325 8.12 7.48 31.18
CA GLN A 325 9.48 7.64 30.62
C GLN A 325 9.82 6.56 29.60
N LYS A 326 9.43 5.30 29.86
CA LYS A 326 9.63 4.20 28.91
C LYS A 326 8.67 4.31 27.73
N ALA A 327 7.42 4.70 27.97
CA ALA A 327 6.44 4.91 26.91
C ALA A 327 6.95 5.94 25.88
N VAL A 328 7.42 7.10 26.35
CA VAL A 328 8.00 8.16 25.51
C VAL A 328 9.19 7.65 24.71
N LEU A 329 10.08 6.85 25.31
CA LEU A 329 11.21 6.26 24.60
C LEU A 329 10.76 5.37 23.43
N TYR A 330 9.70 4.57 23.60
CA TYR A 330 9.18 3.72 22.53
C TYR A 330 8.44 4.51 21.45
N PHE A 331 7.68 5.55 21.80
CA PHE A 331 7.09 6.44 20.80
C PHE A 331 8.15 7.21 19.99
N GLN A 332 9.25 7.65 20.64
CA GLN A 332 10.39 8.24 19.94
C GLN A 332 11.07 7.24 18.99
N ARG A 333 11.18 5.96 19.38
CA ARG A 333 11.69 4.90 18.49
C ARG A 333 10.77 4.69 17.29
N ALA A 334 9.46 4.68 17.50
CA ALA A 334 8.47 4.59 16.42
C ALA A 334 8.67 5.71 15.38
N LEU A 335 8.85 6.95 15.84
CA LEU A 335 9.10 8.11 14.98
C LEU A 335 10.45 8.07 14.25
N ARG A 336 11.49 7.48 14.84
CA ARG A 336 12.77 7.28 14.16
C ARG A 336 12.70 6.23 13.06
N LEU A 337 11.88 5.18 13.26
CA LEU A 337 11.69 4.12 12.27
C LEU A 337 10.85 4.61 11.08
N ASN A 338 9.84 5.43 11.33
CA ASN A 338 9.08 6.10 10.28
C ASN A 338 8.69 7.53 10.71
N PRO A 339 9.39 8.55 10.20
CA PRO A 339 9.11 9.95 10.51
C PRO A 339 7.72 10.42 10.09
N GLN A 340 7.08 9.74 9.12
CA GLN A 340 5.78 10.11 8.56
C GLN A 340 4.61 9.35 9.21
N TYR A 341 4.85 8.53 10.24
CA TYR A 341 3.82 7.65 10.81
C TYR A 341 2.67 8.38 11.52
N LEU A 342 2.88 9.63 11.93
CA LEU A 342 1.87 10.44 12.64
C LEU A 342 1.20 11.49 11.74
N SER A 343 1.46 11.45 10.42
CA SER A 343 1.04 12.52 9.51
C SER A 343 -0.22 12.20 8.72
#